data_AF-A0A939ZMD4-F1
#
_entry.id   AF-A0A939ZMD4-F1
#
_cell.length_a   1.000
_cell.length_b   1.000
_cell.length_c   1.000
_cell.angle_alpha   90.00
_cell.angle_beta   90.00
_cell.angle_gamma   90.00
#
_symmetry.space_group_name_H-M   'P 1'
#
loop_
_entity.id
_entity.type
_entity.pdbx_description
1 polymer ?
#
loop_
_entity_poly.entity_id
_entity_poly.type
_entity_poly.pdbx_seq_one_letter_code
_entity_poly.pdbx_strand_id
1 'polypeptide(L)'
;MAKKRSIKVYGQSGYKYQETPTIMLKGKWLEELGFKIGDYISIACEDGRLVITPDAERAAVKAAEAEYMEREMKALQKRYEAEKVKIRAQMVAEPGARW
;
A
#
# COMPACT_ATOMS: atom_id res chain seq x y z
N MET A 1 9.22 -23.54 -19.34
CA MET A 1 10.35 -22.90 -20.06
C MET A 1 10.82 -21.69 -19.25
N ALA A 2 12.02 -21.73 -18.67
CA ALA A 2 12.56 -20.58 -17.95
C ALA A 2 12.94 -19.47 -18.95
N LYS A 3 12.13 -18.40 -19.03
CA LYS A 3 12.45 -17.22 -19.84
C LYS A 3 13.65 -16.51 -19.19
N LYS A 4 14.84 -16.70 -19.74
CA LYS A 4 16.05 -15.96 -19.33
C LYS A 4 16.08 -14.61 -20.04
N ARG A 5 16.29 -13.53 -19.30
CA ARG A 5 16.50 -12.18 -19.84
C ARG A 5 17.85 -11.66 -19.33
N SER A 6 18.67 -11.19 -20.25
CA SER A 6 19.92 -10.51 -19.92
C SER A 6 19.65 -9.02 -19.78
N ILE A 7 20.02 -8.43 -18.64
CA ILE A 7 19.84 -7.01 -18.35
C ILE A 7 21.20 -6.42 -18.02
N LYS A 8 21.48 -5.20 -18.48
CA LYS A 8 22.71 -4.50 -18.18
C LYS A 8 22.61 -3.86 -16.79
N VAL A 9 23.67 -3.96 -16.00
CA VAL A 9 23.80 -3.19 -14.75
C VAL A 9 24.13 -1.74 -15.14
N TYR A 10 23.37 -0.80 -14.59
CA TYR A 10 23.57 0.63 -14.84
C TYR A 10 24.22 1.28 -13.62
N GLY A 11 25.02 2.32 -13.84
CA GLY A 11 25.41 3.22 -12.78
C GLY A 11 24.28 4.21 -12.53
N GLN A 12 23.87 4.38 -11.27
CA GLN A 12 22.99 5.46 -10.85
C GLN A 12 23.75 6.34 -9.86
N SER A 13 23.53 7.66 -9.92
CA SER A 13 24.10 8.58 -8.94
C SER A 13 23.54 8.25 -7.56
N GLY A 14 24.38 7.71 -6.70
CA GLY A 14 24.05 7.38 -5.32
C GLY A 14 24.32 8.55 -4.37
N TYR A 15 24.37 8.24 -3.08
CA TYR A 15 24.74 9.22 -2.05
C TYR A 15 26.14 9.80 -2.34
N LYS A 16 26.29 11.13 -2.27
CA LYS A 16 27.52 11.87 -2.61
C LYS A 16 28.01 11.71 -4.06
N TYR A 17 27.12 11.53 -5.04
CA TYR A 17 27.46 11.41 -6.46
C TYR A 17 28.38 10.22 -6.79
N GLN A 18 28.42 9.20 -5.93
CA GLN A 18 29.14 7.97 -6.21
C GLN A 18 28.32 7.09 -7.14
N GLU A 19 28.94 6.57 -8.19
CA GLU A 19 28.31 5.62 -9.11
C GLU A 19 27.96 4.34 -8.35
N THR A 20 26.67 4.13 -8.12
CA THR A 20 26.17 2.96 -7.42
C THR A 20 25.60 1.97 -8.44
N PRO A 21 26.00 0.68 -8.40
CA PRO A 21 25.47 -0.32 -9.31
C PRO A 21 23.96 -0.51 -9.08
N THR A 22 23.18 -0.38 -10.16
CA THR A 22 21.72 -0.42 -10.14
C THR A 22 21.21 -1.42 -11.17
N ILE A 23 20.30 -2.29 -10.74
CA ILE A 23 19.60 -3.25 -11.61
C ILE A 23 18.17 -2.74 -11.82
N MET A 24 17.84 -2.36 -13.06
CA MET A 24 16.50 -1.89 -13.40
C MET A 24 15.65 -3.03 -13.97
N LEU A 25 14.71 -3.54 -13.17
CA LEU A 25 13.72 -4.53 -13.60
C LEU A 25 12.42 -3.81 -13.97
N LYS A 26 12.08 -3.79 -15.27
CA LYS A 26 10.83 -3.19 -15.77
C LYS A 26 10.16 -4.04 -16.84
N GLY A 27 8.82 -4.00 -16.86
CA GLY A 27 7.99 -4.54 -17.94
C GLY A 27 6.84 -5.42 -17.46
N LYS A 28 5.87 -5.67 -18.37
CA LYS A 28 4.66 -6.46 -18.09
C LYS A 28 4.94 -7.90 -17.62
N TRP A 29 6.11 -8.42 -17.91
CA TRP A 29 6.53 -9.75 -17.46
C TRP A 29 6.69 -9.87 -15.94
N LEU A 30 6.86 -8.76 -15.22
CA LEU A 30 6.84 -8.74 -13.76
C LEU A 30 5.41 -8.98 -13.23
N GLU A 31 4.42 -8.37 -13.88
CA GLU A 31 3.00 -8.59 -13.56
C GLU A 31 2.57 -10.03 -13.86
N GLU A 32 3.05 -10.62 -14.96
CA GLU A 32 2.84 -12.04 -15.29
C GLU A 32 3.44 -12.99 -14.23
N LEU A 33 4.50 -12.57 -13.53
CA LEU A 33 5.12 -13.33 -12.44
C LEU A 33 4.47 -13.08 -11.07
N GLY A 34 3.44 -12.22 -11.02
CA GLY A 34 2.73 -11.89 -9.78
C GLY A 34 3.30 -10.72 -8.99
N PHE A 35 4.25 -9.96 -9.54
CA PHE A 35 4.71 -8.71 -8.94
C PHE A 35 3.81 -7.57 -9.38
N LYS A 36 2.91 -7.12 -8.49
CA LYS A 36 2.03 -5.97 -8.78
C LYS A 36 2.60 -4.68 -8.23
N ILE A 37 2.15 -3.57 -8.80
CA ILE A 37 2.50 -2.23 -8.34
C ILE A 37 1.95 -2.04 -6.93
N GLY A 38 2.82 -1.72 -5.97
CA GLY A 38 2.44 -1.50 -4.57
C GLY A 38 2.53 -2.75 -3.68
N ASP A 39 2.94 -3.89 -4.22
CA ASP A 39 3.31 -5.07 -3.44
C ASP A 39 4.72 -4.92 -2.85
N TYR A 40 4.93 -5.53 -1.70
CA TYR A 40 6.25 -5.67 -1.11
C TYR A 40 6.99 -6.86 -1.72
N ILE A 41 8.29 -6.70 -1.89
CA ILE A 41 9.18 -7.77 -2.35
C ILE A 41 10.27 -8.00 -1.32
N SER A 42 10.64 -9.27 -1.17
CA SER A 42 11.78 -9.70 -0.37
C SER A 42 12.94 -10.05 -1.30
N ILE A 43 14.12 -9.51 -0.98
CA ILE A 43 15.36 -9.73 -1.73
C ILE A 43 16.34 -10.42 -0.79
N ALA A 44 16.69 -11.66 -1.11
CA ALA A 44 17.76 -12.39 -0.44
C ALA A 44 19.04 -12.37 -1.30
N CYS A 45 20.18 -12.11 -0.66
CA CYS A 45 21.50 -12.19 -1.28
C CYS A 45 22.20 -13.46 -0.78
N GLU A 46 22.21 -14.51 -1.59
CA GLU A 46 22.83 -15.80 -1.25
C GLU A 46 23.86 -16.18 -2.34
N ASP A 47 25.11 -16.42 -1.94
CA ASP A 47 26.19 -16.92 -2.81
C ASP A 47 26.36 -16.18 -4.15
N GLY A 48 26.26 -14.86 -4.12
CA GLY A 48 26.37 -14.02 -5.33
C GLY A 48 25.13 -14.06 -6.23
N ARG A 49 24.02 -14.59 -5.74
CA ARG A 49 22.71 -14.60 -6.39
C ARG A 49 21.75 -13.68 -5.63
N LEU A 50 20.89 -13.01 -6.39
CA LEU A 50 19.77 -12.23 -5.88
C LEU A 50 18.50 -13.04 -6.12
N VAL A 51 17.84 -13.46 -5.04
CA VAL A 51 16.55 -14.14 -5.08
C VAL A 51 15.47 -13.13 -4.73
N ILE A 52 14.63 -12.80 -5.70
CA ILE A 52 13.52 -11.86 -5.54
C ILE A 52 12.24 -12.68 -5.39
N THR A 53 11.57 -12.53 -4.26
CA THR A 53 10.31 -13.21 -3.96
C THR A 53 9.24 -12.20 -3.55
N PRO A 54 7.97 -12.42 -3.92
CA PRO A 54 6.87 -11.61 -3.41
C PRO A 54 6.75 -11.81 -1.90
N ASP A 55 6.64 -10.69 -1.17
CA ASP A 55 6.55 -10.68 0.29
C ASP A 55 5.09 -10.85 0.70
N ALA A 56 4.65 -12.11 0.74
CA ALA A 56 3.28 -12.46 1.08
C ALA A 56 2.90 -12.07 2.52
N GLU A 57 3.88 -12.02 3.43
CA GLU A 57 3.67 -11.69 4.83
C GLU A 57 3.33 -10.22 5.03
N ARG A 58 4.11 -9.29 4.44
CA ARG A 58 3.74 -7.86 4.47
C ARG A 58 2.51 -7.54 3.65
N ALA A 59 2.23 -8.29 2.59
CA ALA A 59 0.98 -8.17 1.86
C ALA A 59 -0.23 -8.54 2.74
N ALA A 60 -0.12 -9.60 3.53
CA ALA A 60 -1.17 -10.02 4.47
C ALA A 60 -1.36 -9.01 5.62
N VAL A 61 -0.27 -8.46 6.17
CA VAL A 61 -0.35 -7.41 7.21
C VAL A 61 -1.08 -6.18 6.67
N LYS A 62 -0.71 -5.69 5.49
CA LYS A 62 -1.36 -4.53 4.86
C LYS A 62 -2.85 -4.77 4.57
N ALA A 63 -3.20 -5.98 4.16
CA ALA A 63 -4.61 -6.36 3.94
C ALA A 63 -5.39 -6.36 5.25
N ALA A 64 -4.84 -6.96 6.31
CA ALA A 64 -5.46 -6.98 7.64
C ALA A 64 -5.61 -5.58 8.23
N GLU A 65 -4.60 -4.71 8.08
CA GLU A 65 -4.67 -3.30 8.47
C GLU A 65 -5.77 -2.57 7.70
N ALA A 66 -5.87 -2.75 6.38
CA ALA A 66 -6.91 -2.12 5.57
C ALA A 66 -8.32 -2.57 5.97
N GLU A 67 -8.51 -3.87 6.22
CA GLU A 67 -9.79 -4.41 6.71
C GLU A 67 -10.16 -3.84 8.08
N TYR A 68 -9.19 -3.72 8.99
CA TYR A 68 -9.40 -3.12 10.29
C TYR A 68 -9.81 -1.64 10.16
N MET A 69 -9.08 -0.88 9.36
CA MET A 69 -9.36 0.54 9.12
C MET A 69 -10.74 0.76 8.48
N GLU A 70 -11.17 -0.11 7.56
CA GLU A 70 -12.52 -0.04 6.97
C GLU A 70 -13.61 -0.24 8.02
N ARG A 71 -13.46 -1.25 8.88
CA ARG A 71 -14.43 -1.56 9.94
C ARG A 71 -14.58 -0.37 10.90
N GLU A 72 -13.45 0.21 11.31
CA GLU A 72 -13.43 1.36 12.22
C GLU A 72 -14.04 2.61 11.57
N MET A 73 -13.68 2.94 10.33
CA MET A 73 -14.27 4.07 9.60
C MET A 73 -15.79 3.92 9.46
N LYS A 74 -16.27 2.72 9.12
CA LYS A 74 -17.71 2.44 8.99
C LYS A 74 -18.44 2.58 10.33
N ALA A 75 -17.83 2.11 11.43
CA ALA A 75 -18.39 2.26 12.77
C ALA A 75 -18.46 3.74 13.19
N LEU A 76 -17.39 4.51 12.92
CA LEU A 76 -17.32 5.93 13.21
C LEU A 76 -18.38 6.72 12.42
N GLN A 77 -18.53 6.43 11.13
CA GLN A 77 -19.50 7.09 10.26
C GLN A 77 -20.94 6.87 10.75
N LYS A 78 -21.28 5.64 11.15
CA LYS A 78 -22.59 5.34 11.74
C LYS A 78 -22.87 6.11 13.03
N ARG A 79 -21.86 6.26 13.89
CA ARG A 79 -21.97 7.07 15.12
C ARG A 79 -22.20 8.54 14.80
N TYR A 80 -21.45 9.08 13.84
CA TYR A 80 -21.60 10.46 13.38
C TYR A 80 -23.00 10.73 12.80
N GLU A 81 -23.54 9.82 11.99
CA GLU A 81 -24.90 9.95 11.45
C GLU A 81 -25.96 9.92 12.55
N ALA A 82 -25.84 9.02 13.54
CA ALA A 82 -26.75 8.98 14.67
C ALA A 82 -26.69 10.27 15.51
N GLU A 83 -25.50 10.84 15.70
CA GLU A 83 -25.31 12.11 16.41
C GLU A 83 -25.92 13.29 15.64
N LYS A 84 -25.71 13.36 14.32
CA LYS A 84 -26.38 14.35 13.46
C LYS A 84 -27.91 14.28 13.56
N VAL A 85 -28.49 13.08 13.57
CA VAL A 85 -29.93 12.89 13.70
C VAL A 85 -30.42 13.40 15.06
N LYS A 86 -29.69 13.12 16.14
CA LYS A 86 -30.02 13.62 17.48
C LYS A 86 -29.97 15.14 17.57
N ILE A 87 -28.89 15.75 17.07
CA ILE A 87 -28.72 17.21 17.06
C ILE A 87 -29.84 17.86 16.23
N ARG A 88 -30.16 17.28 15.06
CA ARG A 88 -31.24 17.78 14.20
C ARG A 88 -32.61 17.66 14.87
N ALA A 89 -32.88 16.57 15.57
CA ALA A 89 -34.12 16.38 16.31
C ALA A 89 -34.24 17.39 17.47
N GLN A 90 -33.14 17.67 18.18
CA GLN A 90 -33.10 18.66 19.25
C GLN A 90 -33.36 20.08 18.73
N MET A 91 -32.74 20.47 17.61
CA MET A 91 -33.00 21.78 16.98
C MET A 91 -34.43 21.96 16.48
N VAL A 92 -35.12 20.88 16.08
CA VAL A 92 -36.54 20.93 15.68
C VAL A 92 -37.49 20.99 16.89
N ALA A 93 -37.06 20.44 18.03
CA ALA A 93 -37.87 20.39 19.25
C ALA A 93 -37.82 21.68 20.10
N GLU A 94 -36.92 22.62 19.79
CA GLU A 94 -36.92 23.97 20.37
C GLU A 94 -37.55 25.00 19.41
N PRO A 95 -38.89 25.14 19.36
CA PRO A 95 -39.50 26.29 18.71
C PRO A 95 -39.34 27.52 19.62
N GLY A 96 -38.35 28.37 19.32
CA GLY A 96 -38.34 29.75 19.80
C GLY A 96 -37.24 30.10 20.79
N ALA A 97 -36.10 30.51 20.24
CA ALA A 97 -35.29 31.57 20.84
C ALA A 97 -34.68 32.40 19.71
N ARG A 98 -35.56 32.99 18.88
CA ARG A 98 -35.20 34.02 17.91
C ARG A 98 -35.90 35.30 18.39
N TRP A 99 -35.15 36.06 19.19
CA TRP A 99 -35.42 37.49 19.40
C TRP A 99 -34.98 38.26 18.14
#